data_AF-A0A661S3C3-F1
#
_entry.id   AF-A0A661S3C3-F1
#
_cell.length_a   1.000
_cell.length_b   1.000
_cell.length_c   1.000
_cell.angle_alpha   90.00
_cell.angle_beta   90.00
_cell.angle_gamma   90.00
#
_symmetry.space_group_name_H-M   'P 1'
#
loop_
_entity.id
_entity.type
_entity.pdbx_description
1 polymer ?
#
loop_
_entity_poly.entity_id
_entity_poly.type
_entity_poly.pdbx_seq_one_letter_code
_entity_poly.pdbx_strand_id
1 'polypeptide(L)'
;MLPLGILLSTPVFVFAKEGGIDTGDTAWVTISTALVMMMTPAGLALFYGGMSRYKNLLNTISMTLVAYCLASIVWVGWGYSLAFGESSNLFIGNLSHVFLNGIDIHSISGTIPTLIFVLFQMTFACISVAIILGSAVDRMKFSSWIIFTILWVTFVYTPVCNWAWGGGWMHKIGALDFAGGNVVHINAGVSGLVLALFLGKRKGYGRKAMIPSSVTFTALGAGLLWFGWFGFNAGSALAADGIAASAFLVTNTAAAMAGLAWLFIEWKHSKKPTLLGLASGVIAGLFYGNPKQVWIQFLSIVGTIAFSAAATVIVILITRMLTNGIRVERDNELAGLDNALHGERAFEIE
;
A
#
# COMPACT_ATOMS: atom_id res chain seq x y z
N MET A 1 -1.11 16.04 -44.60
CA MET A 1 -0.62 16.87 -43.49
C MET A 1 -1.81 17.19 -42.58
N LEU A 2 -1.97 16.46 -41.48
CA LEU A 2 -2.99 16.73 -40.47
C LEU A 2 -2.44 17.77 -39.48
N PRO A 3 -3.18 18.84 -39.13
CA PRO A 3 -2.74 19.76 -38.10
C PRO A 3 -2.94 19.12 -36.73
N LEU A 4 -1.88 19.13 -35.91
CA LEU A 4 -1.94 18.88 -34.47
C LEU A 4 -2.85 19.95 -33.84
N GLY A 5 -4.09 19.56 -33.52
CA GLY A 5 -4.96 20.36 -32.66
C GLY A 5 -4.48 20.25 -31.22
N ILE A 6 -3.86 21.32 -30.72
CA ILE A 6 -3.65 21.55 -29.29
C ILE A 6 -5.04 21.71 -28.67
N LEU A 7 -5.51 20.69 -27.94
CA LEU A 7 -6.70 20.80 -27.10
C LEU A 7 -6.33 21.65 -25.87
N LEU A 8 -6.47 22.97 -26.03
CA LEU A 8 -6.57 23.90 -24.91
C LEU A 8 -7.91 23.64 -24.21
N SER A 9 -7.93 22.75 -23.22
CA SER A 9 -9.06 22.63 -22.31
C SER A 9 -9.12 23.90 -21.45
N THR A 10 -10.09 24.76 -21.75
CA THR A 10 -10.48 25.86 -20.87
C THR A 10 -10.93 25.29 -19.51
N PRO A 11 -10.60 25.93 -18.38
CA PRO A 11 -11.17 25.55 -17.10
C PRO A 11 -12.68 25.83 -17.16
N VAL A 12 -13.49 24.77 -17.19
CA VAL A 12 -14.92 24.89 -16.92
C VAL A 12 -15.03 25.11 -15.42
N PHE A 13 -15.41 26.33 -15.03
CA PHE A 13 -15.88 26.60 -13.68
C PHE A 13 -17.20 25.86 -13.50
N VAL A 14 -17.15 24.63 -12.99
CA VAL A 14 -18.34 23.95 -12.48
C VAL A 14 -18.67 24.66 -11.17
N PHE A 15 -19.80 25.34 -11.15
CA PHE A 15 -20.34 25.88 -9.92
C PHE A 15 -20.57 24.72 -8.95
N ALA A 16 -19.86 24.73 -7.83
CA ALA A 16 -20.10 23.82 -6.73
C ALA A 16 -21.59 23.93 -6.35
N LYS A 17 -22.31 22.81 -6.42
CA LYS A 17 -23.63 22.75 -5.84
C LYS A 17 -23.44 22.95 -4.33
N GLU A 18 -23.93 24.06 -3.80
CA GLU A 18 -24.06 24.20 -2.36
C GLU A 18 -24.92 23.04 -1.84
N GLY A 19 -24.42 22.33 -0.82
CA GLY A 19 -25.27 21.54 0.07
C GLY A 19 -24.97 20.05 0.15
N GLY A 20 -24.55 19.64 1.35
CA GLY A 20 -24.79 18.31 1.89
C GLY A 20 -24.07 17.15 1.21
N ILE A 21 -24.48 15.95 1.60
CA ILE A 21 -23.96 14.69 1.09
C ILE A 21 -24.45 14.48 -0.36
N ASP A 22 -23.52 14.20 -1.28
CA ASP A 22 -23.84 13.68 -2.61
C ASP A 22 -23.93 12.15 -2.54
N THR A 23 -25.09 11.61 -2.91
CA THR A 23 -25.34 10.16 -2.82
C THR A 23 -24.56 9.36 -3.85
N GLY A 24 -24.24 9.94 -5.01
CA GLY A 24 -23.41 9.34 -6.05
C GLY A 24 -21.95 9.24 -5.61
N ASP A 25 -21.40 10.34 -5.11
CA ASP A 25 -20.03 10.36 -4.55
C ASP A 25 -19.92 9.39 -3.37
N THR A 26 -20.91 9.39 -2.49
CA THR A 26 -20.96 8.50 -1.32
C THR A 26 -21.01 7.03 -1.74
N ALA A 27 -21.86 6.67 -2.72
CA ALA A 27 -21.92 5.30 -3.24
C ALA A 27 -20.60 4.89 -3.89
N TRP A 28 -20.00 5.78 -4.68
CA TRP A 28 -18.73 5.55 -5.37
C TRP A 28 -17.57 5.31 -4.39
N VAL A 29 -17.43 6.15 -3.36
CA VAL A 29 -16.36 5.98 -2.37
C VAL A 29 -16.62 4.78 -1.46
N THR A 30 -17.87 4.44 -1.17
CA THR A 30 -18.22 3.21 -0.42
C THR A 30 -17.79 1.96 -1.18
N ILE A 31 -18.14 1.82 -2.46
CA ILE A 31 -17.72 0.66 -3.25
C ILE A 31 -16.20 0.67 -3.47
N SER A 32 -15.60 1.83 -3.70
CA SER A 32 -14.14 1.97 -3.79
C SER A 32 -13.45 1.50 -2.52
N THR A 33 -14.00 1.82 -1.35
CA THR A 33 -13.49 1.32 -0.06
C THR A 33 -13.53 -0.20 0.03
N ALA A 34 -14.62 -0.84 -0.40
CA ALA A 34 -14.71 -2.31 -0.41
C ALA A 34 -13.71 -2.94 -1.40
N LEU A 35 -13.50 -2.33 -2.56
CA LEU A 35 -12.52 -2.76 -3.56
C LEU A 35 -11.09 -2.68 -3.01
N VAL A 36 -10.73 -1.56 -2.37
CA VAL A 36 -9.39 -1.41 -1.75
C VAL A 36 -9.22 -2.33 -0.55
N MET A 37 -10.26 -2.46 0.28
CA MET A 37 -10.26 -3.41 1.40
C MET A 37 -9.90 -4.81 0.93
N MET A 38 -10.46 -5.30 -0.18
CA MET A 38 -10.17 -6.63 -0.72
C MET A 38 -8.69 -6.82 -1.12
N MET A 39 -8.00 -5.75 -1.52
CA MET A 39 -6.60 -5.83 -1.96
C MET A 39 -5.68 -6.41 -0.88
N THR A 40 -5.94 -6.21 0.41
CA THR A 40 -5.04 -6.69 1.47
C THR A 40 -5.31 -8.13 1.94
N PRO A 41 -6.49 -8.43 2.52
CA PRO A 41 -6.77 -9.73 3.12
C PRO A 41 -6.97 -10.84 2.07
N ALA A 42 -7.28 -10.49 0.82
CA ALA A 42 -7.40 -11.45 -0.27
C ALA A 42 -6.27 -11.28 -1.30
N GLY A 43 -6.18 -10.13 -1.96
CA GLY A 43 -5.25 -9.91 -3.08
C GLY A 43 -3.79 -10.14 -2.68
N LEU A 44 -3.30 -9.37 -1.71
CA LEU A 44 -1.91 -9.39 -1.28
C LEU A 44 -1.56 -10.65 -0.50
N ALA A 45 -2.50 -11.17 0.30
CA ALA A 45 -2.35 -12.44 1.00
C ALA A 45 -2.11 -13.60 0.03
N LEU A 46 -2.89 -13.68 -1.05
CA LEU A 46 -2.70 -14.68 -2.11
C LEU A 46 -1.45 -14.41 -2.95
N PHE A 47 -1.16 -13.14 -3.26
CA PHE A 47 0.00 -12.75 -4.04
C PHE A 47 1.31 -13.12 -3.35
N TYR A 48 1.52 -12.65 -2.12
CA TYR A 48 2.71 -13.00 -1.33
C TYR A 48 2.70 -14.44 -0.86
N GLY A 49 1.53 -14.98 -0.49
CA GLY A 49 1.39 -16.39 -0.13
C GLY A 49 1.87 -17.30 -1.27
N GLY A 50 1.36 -17.09 -2.48
CA GLY A 50 1.74 -17.83 -3.68
C GLY A 50 3.23 -17.75 -4.02
N MET A 51 3.86 -16.59 -3.81
CA MET A 51 5.30 -16.39 -4.01
C MET A 51 6.18 -16.92 -2.86
N SER A 52 5.62 -17.06 -1.66
CA SER A 52 6.32 -17.65 -0.52
C SER A 52 6.59 -19.15 -0.77
N ARG A 53 7.52 -19.73 0.00
CA ARG A 53 7.77 -21.18 -0.07
C ARG A 53 6.61 -21.92 0.59
N TYR A 54 6.29 -23.13 0.11
CA TYR A 54 5.17 -23.95 0.60
C TYR A 54 5.10 -24.09 2.13
N LYS A 55 6.26 -24.14 2.80
CA LYS A 55 6.39 -24.27 4.26
C LYS A 55 6.15 -22.97 5.07
N ASN A 56 5.87 -21.87 4.38
CA ASN A 56 5.68 -20.51 4.93
C ASN A 56 4.41 -19.84 4.37
N LEU A 57 3.55 -20.58 3.68
CA LEU A 57 2.38 -20.06 2.99
C LEU A 57 1.35 -19.55 4.01
N LEU A 58 1.00 -20.37 5.00
CA LEU A 58 0.05 -19.98 6.05
C LEU A 58 0.57 -18.79 6.83
N ASN A 59 1.84 -18.81 7.24
CA ASN A 59 2.44 -17.73 7.98
C ASN A 59 2.40 -16.41 7.18
N THR A 60 2.62 -16.46 5.88
CA THR A 60 2.56 -15.27 5.01
C THR A 60 1.14 -14.71 4.92
N ILE A 61 0.14 -15.58 4.75
CA ILE A 61 -1.28 -15.18 4.75
C ILE A 61 -1.67 -14.59 6.12
N SER A 62 -1.33 -15.29 7.21
CA SER A 62 -1.62 -14.86 8.58
C SER A 62 -0.98 -13.52 8.92
N MET A 63 0.29 -13.29 8.57
CA MET A 63 0.96 -12.01 8.77
C MET A 63 0.28 -10.88 7.98
N THR A 64 -0.24 -11.16 6.77
CA THR A 64 -0.99 -10.18 5.97
C THR A 64 -2.32 -9.80 6.62
N LEU A 65 -3.09 -10.80 7.08
CA LEU A 65 -4.37 -10.59 7.75
C LEU A 65 -4.20 -9.86 9.09
N VAL A 66 -3.22 -10.26 9.89
CA VAL A 66 -2.90 -9.58 11.16
C VAL A 66 -2.46 -8.13 10.90
N ALA A 67 -1.69 -7.86 9.85
CA ALA A 67 -1.33 -6.50 9.50
C ALA A 67 -2.57 -5.64 9.20
N TYR A 68 -3.53 -6.17 8.44
CA TYR A 68 -4.80 -5.49 8.15
C TYR A 68 -5.60 -5.19 9.43
N CYS A 69 -5.78 -6.19 10.31
CA CYS A 69 -6.53 -6.03 11.55
C CYS A 69 -5.86 -5.01 12.48
N LEU A 70 -4.55 -5.12 12.70
CA LEU A 70 -3.81 -4.21 13.58
C LEU A 70 -3.80 -2.79 13.03
N ALA A 71 -3.53 -2.62 11.75
CA ALA A 71 -3.52 -1.30 11.13
C ALA A 71 -4.91 -0.63 11.20
N SER A 72 -5.99 -1.40 11.03
CA SER A 72 -7.36 -0.90 11.17
C SER A 72 -7.65 -0.39 12.58
N ILE A 73 -7.24 -1.14 13.61
CA ILE A 73 -7.40 -0.74 15.02
C ILE A 73 -6.56 0.50 15.33
N VAL A 74 -5.29 0.51 14.92
CA VAL A 74 -4.39 1.67 15.11
C VAL A 74 -4.95 2.90 14.42
N TRP A 75 -5.51 2.74 13.21
CA TRP A 75 -6.10 3.84 12.44
C TRP A 75 -7.27 4.49 13.15
N VAL A 76 -8.25 3.69 13.58
CA VAL A 76 -9.41 4.18 14.36
C VAL A 76 -8.97 4.73 15.72
N GLY A 77 -7.99 4.11 16.37
CA GLY A 77 -7.48 4.50 17.67
C GLY A 77 -6.83 5.89 17.66
N TRP A 78 -5.83 6.11 16.81
CA TRP A 78 -5.13 7.40 16.72
C TRP A 78 -4.57 7.72 15.35
N GLY A 79 -4.44 6.75 14.44
CA GLY A 79 -3.81 6.94 13.15
C GLY A 79 -4.53 7.97 12.27
N TYR A 80 -5.87 7.95 12.23
CA TYR A 80 -6.65 8.95 11.51
C TYR A 80 -6.37 10.37 12.04
N SER A 81 -6.35 10.54 13.37
CA SER A 81 -6.06 11.84 14.00
C SER A 81 -4.67 12.35 13.65
N LEU A 82 -3.65 11.48 13.70
CA LEU A 82 -2.28 11.86 13.36
C LEU A 82 -2.11 12.17 11.86
N ALA A 83 -2.93 11.57 11.00
CA ALA A 83 -2.86 11.79 9.56
C ALA A 83 -3.65 13.03 9.12
N PHE A 84 -4.88 13.22 9.62
CA PHE A 84 -5.85 14.20 9.11
C PHE A 84 -6.36 15.20 10.16
N GLY A 85 -5.96 15.07 11.43
CA GLY A 85 -6.27 16.06 12.46
C GLY A 85 -5.57 17.40 12.17
N GLU A 86 -6.20 18.49 12.59
CA GLU A 86 -5.64 19.83 12.42
C GLU A 86 -4.23 19.92 13.03
N SER A 87 -3.31 20.61 12.36
CA SER A 87 -1.96 20.77 12.89
C SER A 87 -1.47 22.21 12.80
N SER A 88 -0.80 22.64 13.86
CA SER A 88 0.00 23.87 13.88
C SER A 88 1.37 23.69 13.23
N ASN A 89 1.79 22.46 12.92
CA ASN A 89 3.04 22.13 12.25
C ASN A 89 2.79 21.47 10.88
N LEU A 90 3.83 21.38 10.05
CA LEU A 90 3.73 20.81 8.70
C LEU A 90 4.05 19.31 8.63
N PHE A 91 4.21 18.65 9.78
CA PHE A 91 4.81 17.31 9.87
C PHE A 91 3.89 16.22 10.42
N ILE A 92 2.92 16.53 11.28
CA ILE A 92 2.00 15.54 11.84
C ILE A 92 0.72 16.21 12.32
N GLY A 93 -0.41 15.52 12.21
CA GLY A 93 -1.68 15.91 12.81
C GLY A 93 -1.64 15.92 14.34
N ASN A 94 -2.66 16.53 14.94
CA ASN A 94 -2.85 16.51 16.39
C ASN A 94 -3.59 15.24 16.87
N LEU A 95 -3.96 15.21 18.15
CA LEU A 95 -4.71 14.12 18.78
C LEU A 95 -6.21 14.46 19.00
N SER A 96 -6.77 15.42 18.25
CA SER A 96 -8.17 15.85 18.45
C SER A 96 -9.20 14.77 18.09
N HIS A 97 -8.87 13.86 17.17
CA HIS A 97 -9.75 12.81 16.69
C HIS A 97 -9.30 11.41 17.15
N VAL A 98 -8.62 11.31 18.29
CA VAL A 98 -8.33 10.02 18.93
C VAL A 98 -9.64 9.28 19.20
N PHE A 99 -9.71 7.99 18.84
CA PHE A 99 -10.93 7.20 18.79
C PHE A 99 -12.07 7.83 17.97
N LEU A 100 -11.71 8.59 16.93
CA LEU A 100 -12.63 9.35 16.09
C LEU A 100 -13.47 10.38 16.86
N ASN A 101 -12.93 10.91 17.98
CA ASN A 101 -13.61 11.93 18.77
C ASN A 101 -14.00 13.14 17.90
N GLY A 102 -15.24 13.61 18.05
CA GLY A 102 -15.78 14.72 17.26
C GLY A 102 -16.18 14.36 15.83
N ILE A 103 -16.16 13.08 15.45
CA ILE A 103 -16.66 12.59 14.15
C ILE A 103 -17.85 11.68 14.40
N ASP A 104 -19.01 12.10 13.91
CA ASP A 104 -20.28 11.37 14.03
C ASP A 104 -20.91 11.08 12.67
N ILE A 105 -22.13 10.53 12.68
CA ILE A 105 -22.88 10.17 11.47
C ILE A 105 -23.32 11.38 10.63
N HIS A 106 -23.22 12.60 11.16
CA HIS A 106 -23.58 13.84 10.48
C HIS A 106 -22.35 14.61 9.97
N SER A 107 -21.14 14.17 10.32
CA SER A 107 -19.89 14.80 9.93
C SER A 107 -19.60 14.58 8.43
N ILE A 108 -19.20 15.64 7.72
CA ILE A 108 -19.02 15.64 6.25
C ILE A 108 -17.59 16.05 5.90
N SER A 109 -16.96 15.29 4.99
CA SER A 109 -15.69 15.61 4.34
C SER A 109 -15.92 15.83 2.86
N GLY A 110 -15.87 17.08 2.39
CA GLY A 110 -16.23 17.41 1.01
C GLY A 110 -17.73 17.15 0.75
N THR A 111 -18.05 16.19 -0.11
CA THR A 111 -19.41 15.79 -0.48
C THR A 111 -19.82 14.43 0.12
N ILE A 112 -18.99 13.81 0.95
CA ILE A 112 -19.22 12.46 1.51
C ILE A 112 -19.22 12.45 3.05
N PRO A 113 -19.86 11.46 3.71
CA PRO A 113 -19.73 11.24 5.15
C PRO A 113 -18.26 11.07 5.57
N THR A 114 -17.85 11.74 6.63
CA THR A 114 -16.47 11.67 7.16
C THR A 114 -16.10 10.24 7.55
N LEU A 115 -17.05 9.45 8.06
CA LEU A 115 -16.82 8.03 8.40
C LEU A 115 -16.43 7.18 7.18
N ILE A 116 -16.97 7.49 5.99
CA ILE A 116 -16.58 6.79 4.75
C ILE A 116 -15.19 7.24 4.34
N PHE A 117 -14.85 8.52 4.46
CA PHE A 117 -13.50 9.00 4.22
C PHE A 117 -12.47 8.35 5.16
N VAL A 118 -12.79 8.26 6.46
CA VAL A 118 -11.97 7.56 7.48
C VAL A 118 -11.73 6.11 7.06
N LEU A 119 -12.78 5.39 6.66
CA LEU A 119 -12.69 3.99 6.27
C LEU A 119 -11.94 3.81 4.95
N PHE A 120 -12.18 4.68 3.96
CA PHE A 120 -11.44 4.68 2.70
C PHE A 120 -9.94 4.84 2.96
N GLN A 121 -9.53 5.87 3.70
CA GLN A 121 -8.13 6.11 4.04
C GLN A 121 -7.50 5.01 4.90
N MET A 122 -8.28 4.37 5.78
CA MET A 122 -7.82 3.22 6.57
C MET A 122 -7.29 2.10 5.67
N THR A 123 -7.97 1.82 4.55
CA THR A 123 -7.57 0.74 3.65
C THR A 123 -6.19 0.98 3.02
N PHE A 124 -5.82 2.24 2.77
CA PHE A 124 -4.47 2.63 2.30
C PHE A 124 -3.41 2.41 3.39
N ALA A 125 -3.72 2.73 4.64
CA ALA A 125 -2.83 2.45 5.78
C ALA A 125 -2.56 0.94 5.92
N CYS A 126 -3.63 0.14 5.84
CA CYS A 126 -3.57 -1.31 5.94
C CYS A 126 -2.74 -1.95 4.82
N ILE A 127 -2.99 -1.57 3.56
CA ILE A 127 -2.24 -2.15 2.44
C ILE A 127 -0.77 -1.71 2.44
N SER A 128 -0.47 -0.48 2.87
CA SER A 128 0.90 0.05 2.92
C SER A 128 1.80 -0.81 3.81
N VAL A 129 1.39 -1.08 5.04
CA VAL A 129 2.19 -1.90 5.95
C VAL A 129 2.23 -3.35 5.47
N ALA A 130 1.14 -3.86 4.88
CA ALA A 130 1.10 -5.22 4.36
C ALA A 130 2.04 -5.42 3.15
N ILE A 131 2.28 -4.41 2.30
CA ILE A 131 3.26 -4.46 1.21
C ILE A 131 4.69 -4.72 1.73
N ILE A 132 5.03 -4.17 2.90
CA ILE A 132 6.35 -4.35 3.53
C ILE A 132 6.61 -5.83 3.82
N LEU A 133 5.55 -6.61 4.11
CA LEU A 133 5.64 -8.03 4.47
C LEU A 133 6.41 -8.84 3.44
N GLY A 134 6.26 -8.54 2.13
CA GLY A 134 6.97 -9.24 1.06
C GLY A 134 8.49 -9.28 1.28
N SER A 135 9.04 -8.22 1.90
CA SER A 135 10.45 -8.13 2.25
C SER A 135 10.83 -8.90 3.51
N ALA A 136 9.88 -9.34 4.34
CA ALA A 136 10.08 -10.01 5.63
C ALA A 136 9.73 -11.51 5.64
N VAL A 137 8.97 -12.00 4.64
CA VAL A 137 8.54 -13.40 4.49
C VAL A 137 9.67 -14.43 4.73
N ASP A 138 9.33 -15.52 5.41
CA ASP A 138 10.18 -16.68 5.78
C ASP A 138 11.06 -16.54 7.02
N ARG A 139 11.33 -15.33 7.54
CA ARG A 139 12.38 -15.19 8.58
C ARG A 139 12.13 -14.15 9.67
N MET A 140 11.11 -13.32 9.57
CA MET A 140 10.74 -12.42 10.65
C MET A 140 9.91 -13.14 11.71
N LYS A 141 10.13 -12.86 13.00
CA LYS A 141 9.28 -13.38 14.08
C LYS A 141 7.87 -12.78 13.96
N PHE A 142 6.85 -13.58 14.22
CA PHE A 142 5.47 -13.12 14.20
C PHE A 142 5.20 -12.02 15.23
N SER A 143 5.73 -12.16 16.45
CA SER A 143 5.64 -11.12 17.50
C SER A 143 6.31 -9.81 17.08
N SER A 144 7.46 -9.87 16.42
CA SER A 144 8.10 -8.68 15.86
C SER A 144 7.26 -8.02 14.79
N TRP A 145 6.52 -8.78 13.98
CA TRP A 145 5.64 -8.24 12.95
C TRP A 145 4.44 -7.47 13.53
N ILE A 146 3.87 -7.96 14.63
CA ILE A 146 2.80 -7.26 15.36
C ILE A 146 3.30 -5.90 15.84
N ILE A 147 4.42 -5.87 16.57
CA ILE A 147 5.00 -4.63 17.12
C ILE A 147 5.43 -3.68 16.00
N PHE A 148 6.10 -4.22 14.97
CA PHE A 148 6.51 -3.44 13.81
C PHE A 148 5.30 -2.78 13.13
N THR A 149 4.20 -3.52 12.94
CA THR A 149 2.99 -2.99 12.29
C THR A 149 2.43 -1.80 13.06
N ILE A 150 2.25 -1.92 14.37
CA ILE A 150 1.70 -0.85 15.22
C ILE A 150 2.58 0.40 15.16
N LEU A 151 3.90 0.22 15.34
CA LEU A 151 4.86 1.31 15.35
C LEU A 151 5.00 1.95 13.97
N TRP A 152 5.06 1.15 12.90
CA TRP A 152 5.26 1.65 11.54
C TRP A 152 4.06 2.45 11.04
N VAL A 153 2.84 1.96 11.27
CA VAL A 153 1.63 2.72 10.94
C VAL A 153 1.61 4.05 11.71
N THR A 154 1.99 4.02 12.99
CA THR A 154 1.95 5.22 13.86
C THR A 154 3.03 6.25 13.57
N PHE A 155 4.26 5.82 13.26
CA PHE A 155 5.42 6.72 13.21
C PHE A 155 6.01 6.90 11.82
N VAL A 156 5.58 6.11 10.84
CA VAL A 156 6.07 6.19 9.46
C VAL A 156 4.94 6.48 8.49
N TYR A 157 3.83 5.74 8.56
CA TYR A 157 2.70 5.97 7.65
C TYR A 157 1.99 7.30 7.93
N THR A 158 1.56 7.55 9.17
CA THR A 158 0.75 8.75 9.47
C THR A 158 1.47 10.07 9.22
N PRO A 159 2.80 10.25 9.47
CA PRO A 159 3.46 11.49 9.10
C PRO A 159 3.52 11.67 7.57
N VAL A 160 3.90 10.64 6.81
CA VAL A 160 3.96 10.74 5.34
C VAL A 160 2.57 11.00 4.74
N CYS A 161 1.54 10.36 5.28
CA CYS A 161 0.14 10.61 4.93
C CYS A 161 -0.26 12.07 5.23
N ASN A 162 0.08 12.59 6.41
CA ASN A 162 -0.18 13.99 6.76
C ASN A 162 0.53 14.96 5.79
N TRP A 163 1.77 14.66 5.42
CA TRP A 163 2.55 15.52 4.52
C TRP A 163 1.88 15.67 3.16
N ALA A 164 1.43 14.57 2.57
CA ALA A 164 0.84 14.54 1.24
C ALA A 164 -0.64 14.92 1.22
N TRP A 165 -1.43 14.42 2.17
CA TRP A 165 -2.90 14.48 2.14
C TRP A 165 -3.51 15.25 3.32
N GLY A 166 -2.86 15.26 4.47
CA GLY A 166 -3.32 15.96 5.68
C GLY A 166 -2.94 17.45 5.76
N GLY A 167 -2.53 18.07 4.65
CA GLY A 167 -2.20 19.49 4.60
C GLY A 167 -0.78 19.87 5.05
N GLY A 168 0.10 18.89 5.25
CA GLY A 168 1.50 19.10 5.64
C GLY A 168 2.39 19.63 4.51
N TRP A 169 3.71 19.53 4.68
CA TRP A 169 4.66 20.24 3.82
C TRP A 169 4.61 19.85 2.34
N MET A 170 4.39 18.57 1.99
CA MET A 170 4.30 18.15 0.58
C MET A 170 3.10 18.77 -0.12
N HIS A 171 1.96 18.82 0.57
CA HIS A 171 0.78 19.53 0.10
C HIS A 171 1.08 21.03 -0.11
N LYS A 172 1.77 21.69 0.83
CA LYS A 172 2.11 23.13 0.74
C LYS A 172 3.05 23.47 -0.42
N ILE A 173 3.98 22.59 -0.78
CA ILE A 173 4.86 22.80 -1.94
C ILE A 173 4.20 22.43 -3.27
N GLY A 174 2.95 21.95 -3.26
CA GLY A 174 2.21 21.56 -4.47
C GLY A 174 2.62 20.20 -5.03
N ALA A 175 3.16 19.30 -4.19
CA ALA A 175 3.42 17.93 -4.62
C ALA A 175 2.10 17.20 -4.87
N LEU A 176 2.03 16.52 -6.01
CA LEU A 176 0.87 15.73 -6.41
C LEU A 176 1.10 14.28 -6.02
N ASP A 177 0.22 13.75 -5.17
CA ASP A 177 0.17 12.33 -4.87
C ASP A 177 -1.29 11.87 -4.91
N PHE A 178 -1.78 11.57 -6.12
CA PHE A 178 -3.20 11.33 -6.37
C PHE A 178 -3.76 10.15 -5.58
N ALA A 179 -3.06 9.02 -5.56
CA ALA A 179 -3.51 7.79 -4.91
C ALA A 179 -2.44 7.11 -4.02
N GLY A 180 -1.29 7.74 -3.76
CA GLY A 180 -0.35 7.25 -2.75
C GLY A 180 0.92 6.65 -3.33
N GLY A 181 1.41 7.19 -4.44
CA GLY A 181 2.75 6.92 -4.93
C GLY A 181 3.83 7.15 -3.86
N ASN A 182 3.78 8.27 -3.14
CA ASN A 182 4.66 8.50 -2.00
C ASN A 182 4.13 7.79 -0.75
N VAL A 183 2.88 8.05 -0.37
CA VAL A 183 2.30 7.63 0.92
C VAL A 183 2.29 6.11 1.10
N VAL A 184 1.96 5.37 0.05
CA VAL A 184 1.82 3.91 0.05
C VAL A 184 3.07 3.26 -0.53
N HIS A 185 3.36 3.49 -1.82
CA HIS A 185 4.29 2.65 -2.57
C HIS A 185 5.77 2.93 -2.27
N ILE A 186 6.23 4.19 -2.34
CA ILE A 186 7.62 4.55 -2.02
C ILE A 186 7.88 4.32 -0.54
N ASN A 187 6.95 4.75 0.33
CA ASN A 187 7.06 4.57 1.77
C ASN A 187 7.21 3.09 2.16
N ALA A 188 6.32 2.21 1.69
CA ALA A 188 6.39 0.78 1.95
C ALA A 188 7.59 0.13 1.26
N GLY A 189 7.92 0.52 0.03
CA GLY A 189 9.04 -0.05 -0.73
C GLY A 189 10.40 0.22 -0.06
N VAL A 190 10.64 1.46 0.36
CA VAL A 190 11.86 1.85 1.10
C VAL A 190 11.91 1.16 2.46
N SER A 191 10.79 1.16 3.19
CA SER A 191 10.69 0.47 4.48
C SER A 191 10.96 -1.03 4.34
N GLY A 192 10.44 -1.64 3.27
CA GLY A 192 10.70 -3.02 2.88
C GLY A 192 12.18 -3.28 2.60
N LEU A 193 12.84 -2.39 1.86
CA LEU A 193 14.28 -2.48 1.61
C LEU A 193 15.09 -2.43 2.92
N VAL A 194 14.82 -1.45 3.78
CA VAL A 194 15.49 -1.34 5.10
C VAL A 194 15.27 -2.60 5.91
N LEU A 195 14.04 -3.08 6.01
CA LEU A 195 13.72 -4.30 6.75
C LEU A 195 14.43 -5.52 6.18
N ALA A 196 14.52 -5.65 4.85
CA ALA A 196 15.26 -6.73 4.20
C ALA A 196 16.77 -6.69 4.51
N LEU A 197 17.37 -5.49 4.58
CA LEU A 197 18.78 -5.31 4.95
C LEU A 197 19.03 -5.70 6.41
N PHE A 198 18.15 -5.32 7.33
CA PHE A 198 18.26 -5.67 8.76
C PHE A 198 18.02 -7.17 9.03
N LEU A 199 17.04 -7.78 8.35
CA LEU A 199 16.81 -9.22 8.45
C LEU A 199 17.91 -10.04 7.79
N GLY A 200 18.50 -9.53 6.70
CA GLY A 200 19.52 -10.19 5.91
C GLY A 200 18.99 -11.33 5.03
N LYS A 201 19.92 -12.00 4.34
CA LYS A 201 19.61 -13.07 3.37
C LYS A 201 18.89 -14.25 4.03
N ARG A 202 17.88 -14.81 3.36
CA ARG A 202 17.21 -16.06 3.74
C ARG A 202 18.21 -17.22 3.76
N LYS A 203 18.05 -18.17 4.68
CA LYS A 203 18.89 -19.38 4.68
C LYS A 203 18.66 -20.19 3.40
N GLY A 204 19.76 -20.54 2.73
CA GLY A 204 19.75 -21.24 1.44
C GLY A 204 19.67 -20.33 0.21
N TYR A 205 19.59 -19.01 0.37
CA TYR A 205 19.58 -18.07 -0.77
C TYR A 205 20.84 -18.23 -1.63
N GLY A 206 20.66 -18.37 -2.94
CA GLY A 206 21.75 -18.61 -3.91
C GLY A 206 22.37 -20.01 -3.85
N ARG A 207 21.90 -20.90 -2.96
CA ARG A 207 22.40 -22.28 -2.81
C ARG A 207 21.32 -23.34 -3.02
N LYS A 208 20.06 -23.03 -2.71
CA LYS A 208 18.89 -23.89 -2.90
C LYS A 208 17.86 -23.16 -3.74
N ALA A 209 17.15 -23.90 -4.59
CA ALA A 209 16.01 -23.35 -5.32
C ALA A 209 14.95 -22.84 -4.33
N MET A 210 14.49 -21.61 -4.55
CA MET A 210 13.40 -20.98 -3.76
C MET A 210 12.15 -20.95 -4.62
N ILE A 211 11.48 -22.10 -4.69
CA ILE A 211 10.32 -22.29 -5.55
C ILE A 211 9.07 -21.67 -4.88
N PRO A 212 8.26 -20.88 -5.60
CA PRO A 212 6.95 -20.40 -5.13
C PRO A 212 6.02 -21.55 -4.74
N SER A 213 5.18 -21.35 -3.73
CA SER A 213 4.18 -22.31 -3.27
C SER A 213 3.09 -22.54 -4.33
N SER A 214 2.66 -21.48 -5.01
CA SER A 214 1.64 -21.54 -6.05
C SER A 214 1.68 -20.31 -6.95
N VAL A 215 2.08 -20.53 -8.20
CA VAL A 215 2.02 -19.49 -9.25
C VAL A 215 0.55 -19.12 -9.54
N THR A 216 -0.38 -20.07 -9.39
CA THR A 216 -1.83 -19.83 -9.55
C THR A 216 -2.37 -18.89 -8.47
N PHE A 217 -2.00 -19.08 -7.20
CA PHE A 217 -2.37 -18.15 -6.14
C PHE A 217 -1.74 -16.77 -6.35
N THR A 218 -0.49 -16.74 -6.84
CA THR A 218 0.16 -15.48 -7.19
C THR A 218 -0.64 -14.74 -8.28
N ALA A 219 -1.04 -15.44 -9.34
CA ALA A 219 -1.82 -14.85 -10.44
C ALA A 219 -3.22 -14.40 -10.01
N LEU A 220 -3.91 -15.20 -9.19
CA LEU A 220 -5.22 -14.84 -8.64
C LEU A 220 -5.10 -13.60 -7.73
N GLY A 221 -4.10 -13.58 -6.85
CA GLY A 221 -3.80 -12.43 -6.00
C GLY A 221 -3.52 -11.17 -6.82
N ALA A 222 -2.72 -11.27 -7.89
CA ALA A 222 -2.47 -10.16 -8.80
C ALA A 222 -3.75 -9.67 -9.51
N GLY A 223 -4.63 -10.59 -9.92
CA GLY A 223 -5.92 -10.24 -10.50
C GLY A 223 -6.83 -9.48 -9.52
N LEU A 224 -6.89 -9.92 -8.26
CA LEU A 224 -7.64 -9.24 -7.20
C LEU A 224 -7.03 -7.88 -6.82
N LEU A 225 -5.70 -7.77 -6.82
CA LEU A 225 -5.01 -6.51 -6.64
C LEU A 225 -5.36 -5.53 -7.76
N TRP A 226 -5.32 -5.96 -9.03
CA TRP A 226 -5.71 -5.13 -10.17
C TRP A 226 -7.18 -4.72 -10.05
N PHE A 227 -8.09 -5.65 -9.75
CA PHE A 227 -9.51 -5.35 -9.55
C PHE A 227 -9.74 -4.33 -8.44
N GLY A 228 -9.09 -4.50 -7.28
CA GLY A 228 -9.17 -3.55 -6.18
C GLY A 228 -8.55 -2.19 -6.50
N TRP A 229 -7.55 -2.15 -7.38
CA TRP A 229 -6.85 -0.92 -7.79
C TRP A 229 -7.77 0.09 -8.47
N PHE A 230 -8.89 -0.36 -9.07
CA PHE A 230 -9.91 0.55 -9.58
C PHE A 230 -10.49 1.42 -8.47
N GLY A 231 -10.84 0.85 -7.32
CA GLY A 231 -11.26 1.60 -6.15
C GLY A 231 -10.12 2.42 -5.53
N PHE A 232 -8.88 1.92 -5.60
CA PHE A 232 -7.71 2.61 -5.05
C PHE A 232 -7.41 3.91 -5.81
N ASN A 233 -7.32 3.87 -7.14
CA ASN A 233 -6.99 5.05 -7.93
C ASN A 233 -8.23 5.91 -8.20
N ALA A 234 -9.28 5.34 -8.79
CA ALA A 234 -10.44 6.15 -9.19
C ALA A 234 -11.28 6.61 -7.99
N GLY A 235 -11.26 5.87 -6.87
CA GLY A 235 -11.85 6.31 -5.60
C GLY A 235 -11.14 7.51 -4.98
N SER A 236 -9.84 7.73 -5.27
CA SER A 236 -9.09 8.89 -4.76
C SER A 236 -9.54 10.23 -5.34
N ALA A 237 -10.39 10.23 -6.37
CA ALA A 237 -11.09 11.44 -6.79
C ALA A 237 -12.10 11.93 -5.73
N LEU A 238 -12.54 11.04 -4.83
CA LEU A 238 -13.57 11.28 -3.80
C LEU A 238 -14.92 11.75 -4.35
N ALA A 239 -15.13 11.63 -5.66
CA ALA A 239 -16.32 12.02 -6.38
C ALA A 239 -16.57 11.08 -7.58
N ALA A 240 -17.82 11.00 -8.02
CA ALA A 240 -18.25 10.24 -9.19
C ALA A 240 -18.25 11.14 -10.45
N ASP A 241 -17.06 11.51 -10.91
CA ASP A 241 -16.88 12.53 -11.95
C ASP A 241 -15.91 12.14 -13.08
N GLY A 242 -15.56 13.11 -13.93
CA GLY A 242 -14.62 12.91 -15.04
C GLY A 242 -13.19 12.59 -14.60
N ILE A 243 -12.78 13.02 -13.40
CA ILE A 243 -11.45 12.71 -12.84
C ILE A 243 -11.42 11.24 -12.44
N ALA A 244 -12.46 10.76 -11.75
CA ALA A 244 -12.61 9.34 -11.43
C ALA A 244 -12.62 8.47 -12.69
N ALA A 245 -13.38 8.87 -13.71
CA ALA A 245 -13.43 8.14 -14.99
C ALA A 245 -12.06 8.08 -15.69
N SER A 246 -11.32 9.20 -15.71
CA SER A 246 -9.96 9.26 -16.27
C SER A 246 -8.99 8.36 -15.50
N ALA A 247 -9.00 8.43 -14.16
CA ALA A 247 -8.18 7.60 -13.30
C ALA A 247 -8.48 6.10 -13.51
N PHE A 248 -9.75 5.75 -13.68
CA PHE A 248 -10.19 4.38 -13.96
C PHE A 248 -9.58 3.85 -15.28
N LEU A 249 -9.70 4.64 -16.35
CA LEU A 249 -9.17 4.29 -17.67
C LEU A 249 -7.64 4.15 -17.65
N VAL A 250 -6.94 5.16 -17.11
CA VAL A 250 -5.47 5.17 -17.06
C VAL A 250 -4.93 4.04 -16.20
N THR A 251 -5.60 3.68 -15.10
CA THR A 251 -5.23 2.53 -14.26
C THR A 251 -5.22 1.23 -15.07
N ASN A 252 -6.27 0.95 -15.83
CA ASN A 252 -6.34 -0.24 -16.67
C ASN A 252 -5.27 -0.24 -17.76
N THR A 253 -5.14 0.88 -18.48
CA THR A 253 -4.16 0.99 -19.58
C THR A 253 -2.73 0.84 -19.08
N ALA A 254 -2.37 1.48 -17.96
CA ALA A 254 -1.03 1.38 -17.37
C ALA A 254 -0.70 -0.06 -16.96
N ALA A 255 -1.60 -0.71 -16.22
CA ALA A 255 -1.42 -2.08 -15.76
C ALA A 255 -1.30 -3.07 -16.93
N ALA A 256 -2.13 -2.93 -17.96
CA ALA A 256 -2.06 -3.76 -19.16
C ALA A 256 -0.74 -3.59 -19.92
N MET A 257 -0.29 -2.34 -20.11
CA MET A 257 0.98 -2.06 -20.78
C MET A 257 2.18 -2.57 -19.99
N ALA A 258 2.20 -2.37 -18.67
CA ALA A 258 3.29 -2.82 -17.81
C ALA A 258 3.37 -4.36 -17.72
N GLY A 259 2.21 -5.02 -17.63
CA GLY A 259 2.11 -6.48 -17.71
C GLY A 259 2.68 -7.03 -19.01
N LEU A 260 2.26 -6.49 -20.16
CA LEU A 260 2.77 -6.90 -21.47
C LEU A 260 4.26 -6.58 -21.62
N ALA A 261 4.71 -5.40 -21.20
CA ALA A 261 6.12 -5.01 -21.27
C ALA A 261 7.00 -6.00 -20.50
N TRP A 262 6.62 -6.35 -19.27
CA TRP A 262 7.38 -7.32 -18.48
C TRP A 262 7.34 -8.72 -19.08
N LEU A 263 6.18 -9.16 -19.57
CA LEU A 263 6.03 -10.44 -20.28
C LEU A 263 6.99 -10.53 -21.48
N PHE A 264 7.10 -9.47 -22.29
CA PHE A 264 7.99 -9.45 -23.45
C PHE A 264 9.48 -9.42 -23.05
N ILE A 265 9.83 -8.63 -22.02
CA ILE A 265 11.20 -8.58 -21.49
C ILE A 265 11.62 -9.96 -20.97
N GLU A 266 10.76 -10.60 -20.18
CA GLU A 266 11.03 -11.91 -19.62
C GLU A 266 11.04 -12.99 -20.70
N TRP A 267 10.15 -12.92 -21.69
CA TRP A 267 10.19 -13.85 -22.83
C TRP A 267 11.51 -13.74 -23.60
N LYS A 268 12.02 -12.52 -23.83
CA LYS A 268 13.31 -12.33 -24.50
C LYS A 268 14.48 -12.95 -23.71
N HIS A 269 14.47 -12.81 -22.39
CA HIS A 269 15.54 -13.26 -21.49
C HIS A 269 15.43 -14.76 -21.14
N SER A 270 14.28 -15.19 -20.65
CA SER A 270 13.98 -16.54 -20.18
C SER A 270 13.53 -17.50 -21.30
N LYS A 271 13.37 -17.01 -22.54
CA LYS A 271 12.88 -17.75 -23.73
C LYS A 271 11.47 -18.34 -23.59
N LYS A 272 10.76 -18.02 -22.50
CA LYS A 272 9.41 -18.49 -22.19
C LYS A 272 8.56 -17.33 -21.64
N PRO A 273 7.30 -17.19 -22.05
CA PRO A 273 6.36 -16.27 -21.43
C PRO A 273 5.89 -16.83 -20.08
N THR A 274 6.26 -16.21 -18.96
CA THR A 274 5.88 -16.70 -17.62
C THR A 274 4.68 -15.94 -17.05
N LEU A 275 3.82 -16.65 -16.33
CA LEU A 275 2.67 -16.06 -15.64
C LEU A 275 3.11 -15.16 -14.46
N LEU A 276 4.21 -15.53 -13.81
CA LEU A 276 4.78 -14.73 -12.72
C LEU A 276 5.30 -13.38 -13.22
N GLY A 277 5.91 -13.35 -14.41
CA GLY A 277 6.35 -12.13 -15.08
C GLY A 277 5.22 -11.19 -15.40
N LEU A 278 4.16 -11.70 -16.03
CA LEU A 278 2.96 -10.93 -16.33
C LEU A 278 2.33 -10.36 -15.05
N ALA A 279 2.15 -11.21 -14.02
CA ALA A 279 1.56 -10.82 -12.74
C ALA A 279 2.40 -9.76 -12.01
N SER A 280 3.73 -9.80 -12.13
CA SER A 280 4.62 -8.79 -11.57
C SER A 280 4.57 -7.46 -12.34
N GLY A 281 4.49 -7.53 -13.67
CA GLY A 281 4.44 -6.36 -14.54
C GLY A 281 3.17 -5.54 -14.37
N VAL A 282 2.01 -6.19 -14.19
CA VAL A 282 0.71 -5.53 -13.97
C VAL A 282 0.72 -4.58 -12.76
N ILE A 283 1.62 -4.80 -11.80
CA ILE A 283 1.74 -4.01 -10.57
C ILE A 283 2.67 -2.79 -10.73
N ALA A 284 3.39 -2.66 -11.84
CA ALA A 284 4.30 -1.53 -12.09
C ALA A 284 3.59 -0.35 -12.79
N GLY A 285 3.66 0.86 -12.21
CA GLY A 285 2.94 2.07 -12.69
C GLY A 285 3.74 3.03 -13.59
N LEU A 286 3.09 4.14 -14.02
CA LEU A 286 3.60 5.19 -14.93
C LEU A 286 3.50 6.60 -14.31
N PHE A 287 4.36 7.53 -14.78
CA PHE A 287 4.42 8.94 -14.37
C PHE A 287 3.77 9.89 -15.39
N TYR A 288 3.21 11.01 -14.90
CA TYR A 288 2.72 12.15 -15.69
C TYR A 288 3.22 13.48 -15.09
N GLY A 289 3.56 14.49 -15.91
CA GLY A 289 3.89 15.82 -15.40
C GLY A 289 4.59 16.77 -16.39
N ASN A 290 4.82 18.01 -15.94
CA ASN A 290 5.57 19.06 -16.64
C ASN A 290 6.92 19.35 -15.93
N PRO A 291 7.85 20.12 -16.54
CA PRO A 291 9.20 20.30 -15.97
C PRO A 291 9.26 20.93 -14.57
N LYS A 292 8.34 21.86 -14.23
CA LYS A 292 8.28 22.45 -12.88
C LYS A 292 7.74 21.44 -11.87
N GLN A 293 6.73 20.68 -12.27
CA GLN A 293 6.16 19.60 -11.46
C GLN A 293 7.21 18.54 -11.18
N VAL A 294 8.07 18.20 -12.15
CA VAL A 294 9.15 17.21 -11.97
C VAL A 294 10.06 17.58 -10.79
N TRP A 295 10.42 18.85 -10.62
CA TRP A 295 11.26 19.27 -9.48
C TRP A 295 10.53 19.15 -8.14
N ILE A 296 9.25 19.54 -8.07
CA ILE A 296 8.44 19.41 -6.85
C ILE A 296 8.25 17.93 -6.48
N GLN A 297 7.97 17.08 -7.47
CA GLN A 297 7.88 15.63 -7.26
C GLN A 297 9.23 15.04 -6.83
N PHE A 298 10.34 15.51 -7.38
CA PHE A 298 11.67 15.07 -6.96
C PHE A 298 11.91 15.35 -5.47
N LEU A 299 11.58 16.56 -5.01
CA LEU A 299 11.71 16.92 -3.59
C LEU A 299 10.81 16.05 -2.69
N SER A 300 9.56 15.80 -3.07
CA SER A 300 8.65 14.95 -2.28
C SER A 300 9.12 13.49 -2.23
N ILE A 301 9.62 12.95 -3.34
CA ILE A 301 10.19 11.60 -3.41
C ILE A 301 11.42 11.48 -2.50
N VAL A 302 12.38 12.41 -2.61
CA VAL A 302 13.60 12.40 -1.78
C VAL A 302 13.26 12.54 -0.30
N GLY A 303 12.33 13.44 0.05
CA GLY A 303 11.84 13.60 1.41
C GLY A 303 11.21 12.32 1.97
N THR A 304 10.37 11.65 1.17
CA THR A 304 9.76 10.37 1.53
C THR A 304 10.83 9.29 1.73
N ILE A 305 11.76 9.12 0.79
CA ILE A 305 12.82 8.11 0.88
C ILE A 305 13.66 8.32 2.14
N ALA A 306 14.13 9.54 2.38
CA ALA A 306 14.99 9.87 3.52
C ALA A 306 14.28 9.60 4.85
N PHE A 307 13.04 10.07 5.00
CA PHE A 307 12.27 9.85 6.21
C PHE A 307 11.88 8.39 6.41
N SER A 308 11.29 7.74 5.40
CA SER A 308 10.88 6.33 5.50
C SER A 308 12.06 5.43 5.82
N ALA A 309 13.25 5.70 5.27
CA ALA A 309 14.44 4.94 5.63
C ALA A 309 14.84 5.15 7.10
N ALA A 310 14.99 6.41 7.53
CA ALA A 310 15.43 6.74 8.89
C ALA A 310 14.42 6.31 9.97
N ALA A 311 13.14 6.64 9.78
CA ALA A 311 12.08 6.29 10.72
C ALA A 311 11.87 4.77 10.80
N THR A 312 11.97 4.05 9.67
CA THR A 312 11.90 2.58 9.69
C THR A 312 13.07 1.95 10.42
N VAL A 313 14.29 2.50 10.31
CA VAL A 313 15.42 2.04 11.12
C VAL A 313 15.09 2.17 12.61
N ILE A 314 14.56 3.31 13.04
CA ILE A 314 14.18 3.53 14.45
C ILE A 314 13.11 2.53 14.89
N VAL A 315 12.06 2.35 14.09
CA VAL A 315 10.98 1.37 14.36
C VAL A 315 11.53 -0.05 14.47
N ILE A 316 12.43 -0.45 13.58
CA ILE A 316 13.08 -1.78 13.62
C ILE A 316 13.92 -1.93 14.88
N LEU A 317 14.68 -0.91 15.29
CA LEU A 317 15.50 -0.97 16.50
C LEU A 317 14.64 -1.11 17.76
N ILE A 318 13.53 -0.36 17.86
CA ILE A 318 12.58 -0.48 18.96
C ILE A 318 11.94 -1.87 18.97
N THR A 319 11.49 -2.35 17.81
CA THR A 319 10.92 -3.70 17.67
C THR A 319 11.94 -4.76 18.10
N ARG A 320 13.20 -4.64 17.65
CA ARG A 320 14.29 -5.54 18.01
C ARG A 320 14.52 -5.59 19.53
N MET A 321 14.47 -4.44 20.18
CA MET A 321 14.62 -4.33 21.63
C MET A 321 13.45 -5.00 22.36
N LEU A 322 12.21 -4.75 21.93
CA LEU A 322 11.00 -5.29 22.57
C LEU A 322 10.82 -6.79 22.37
N THR A 323 11.30 -7.35 21.25
CA THR A 323 11.11 -8.78 20.91
C THR A 323 12.37 -9.63 21.02
N ASN A 324 13.44 -9.09 21.63
CA ASN A 324 14.75 -9.72 21.76
C ASN A 324 15.25 -10.30 20.42
N GLY A 325 15.39 -9.43 19.42
CA GLY A 325 15.69 -9.80 18.04
C GLY A 325 14.44 -9.93 17.16
N ILE A 326 14.59 -9.63 15.87
CA ILE A 326 13.49 -9.61 14.88
C ILE A 326 13.42 -10.84 13.98
N ARG A 327 14.52 -11.60 13.90
CA ARG A 327 14.64 -12.79 13.05
C ARG A 327 14.35 -14.04 13.88
N VAL A 328 13.63 -14.99 13.30
CA VAL A 328 13.39 -16.32 13.89
C VAL A 328 14.70 -17.09 14.07
N GLU A 329 14.66 -18.09 14.94
CA GLU A 329 15.78 -19.00 15.13
C GLU A 329 16.08 -19.81 13.86
N ARG A 330 17.34 -20.25 13.75
CA ARG A 330 17.83 -20.93 12.55
C ARG A 330 17.01 -22.17 12.21
N ASP A 331 16.69 -22.98 13.21
CA ASP A 331 16.01 -24.26 12.99
C ASP A 331 14.55 -24.05 12.58
N ASN A 332 13.89 -23.04 13.14
CA ASN A 332 12.55 -22.62 12.73
C ASN A 332 12.52 -22.10 11.28
N GLU A 333 13.52 -21.31 10.86
CA GLU A 333 13.63 -20.85 9.46
C GLU A 333 13.86 -22.02 8.48
N LEU A 334 14.57 -23.07 8.92
CA LEU A 334 14.83 -24.27 8.13
C LEU A 334 13.61 -25.20 8.08
N ALA A 335 12.89 -25.39 9.19
CA ALA A 335 11.67 -26.20 9.26
C ALA A 335 10.52 -25.57 8.46
N GLY A 336 10.39 -24.24 8.50
CA GLY A 336 9.24 -23.52 7.94
C GLY A 336 8.34 -22.97 9.04
N LEU A 337 7.88 -21.74 8.84
CA LEU A 337 7.16 -20.96 9.85
C LEU A 337 5.71 -21.41 10.02
N ASP A 338 5.12 -22.10 9.04
CA ASP A 338 3.77 -22.65 9.17
C ASP A 338 3.72 -23.61 10.36
N ASN A 339 4.59 -24.63 10.35
CA ASN A 339 4.66 -25.58 11.46
C ASN A 339 5.30 -24.96 12.71
N ALA A 340 6.39 -24.21 12.56
CA ALA A 340 7.16 -23.72 13.70
C ALA A 340 6.45 -22.62 14.52
N LEU A 341 5.53 -21.85 13.92
CA LEU A 341 4.83 -20.76 14.61
C LEU A 341 3.33 -20.98 14.74
N HIS A 342 2.70 -21.68 13.80
CA HIS A 342 1.25 -21.89 13.80
C HIS A 342 0.85 -23.34 14.16
N GLY A 343 1.80 -24.29 14.15
CA GLY A 343 1.50 -25.71 14.39
C GLY A 343 0.69 -26.37 13.27
N GLU A 344 0.56 -25.69 12.13
CA GLU A 344 -0.27 -26.11 10.99
C GLU A 344 0.59 -26.24 9.73
N ARG A 345 0.05 -26.92 8.70
CA ARG A 345 0.67 -27.01 7.38
C ARG A 345 -0.34 -26.57 6.33
N ALA A 346 0.09 -25.72 5.40
CA ALA A 346 -0.78 -25.24 4.32
C ALA A 346 -1.31 -26.38 3.43
N PHE A 347 -0.47 -27.40 3.23
CA PHE A 347 -0.79 -28.59 2.47
C PHE A 347 -0.26 -29.80 3.22
N GLU A 348 -1.12 -30.81 3.39
CA GLU A 348 -0.67 -32.17 3.71
C GLU A 348 -0.32 -32.83 2.38
N ILE A 349 0.95 -32.77 2.02
CA ILE A 349 1.47 -33.50 0.87
C ILE A 349 1.96 -34.83 1.43
N GLU A 350 1.24 -35.91 1.12
CA GLU A 350 1.66 -37.29 1.41
C GLU A 350 2.98 -37.66 0.74
#